data_AF-A0A453PZ00-F1
#
_entry.id   AF-A0A453PZ00-F1
#
_cell.length_a   1.000
_cell.length_b   1.000
_cell.length_c   1.000
_cell.angle_alpha   90.00
_cell.angle_beta   90.00
_cell.angle_gamma   90.00
#
_symmetry.space_group_name_H-M   'P 1'
#
loop_
_entity.id
_entity.type
_entity.pdbx_description
1 polymer ?
#
loop_
_entity_poly.entity_id
_entity_poly.type
_entity_poly.pdbx_seq_one_letter_code
_entity_poly.pdbx_strand_id
1 'polypeptide(L)' 'MFRKFDGILGLGFKEIARGGVEPVWYNMVNQHLVGSPVFSFWFNRHASEGQGGEIVFGGIDPKHHKEEHKYVPVTKKG' A
#
# COMPACT_ATOMS: atom_id res chain seq x y z
N MET A 1 11.46 -24.82 6.01
CA MET A 1 10.98 -23.77 5.09
C MET A 1 10.31 -22.69 5.95
N PHE A 2 11.07 -21.71 6.42
CA PHE A 2 10.53 -20.63 7.25
C PHE A 2 10.03 -19.51 6.34
N ARG A 3 8.78 -19.12 6.50
CA ARG A 3 8.26 -17.90 5.92
C ARG A 3 8.90 -16.75 6.70
N LYS A 4 9.58 -15.81 6.02
CA LYS A 4 10.22 -14.65 6.69
C LYS A 4 9.22 -13.61 7.23
N PHE A 5 7.93 -13.92 7.21
CA PHE A 5 6.88 -13.04 7.70
C PHE A 5 5.79 -13.82 8.42
N ASP A 6 5.31 -13.25 9.52
CA ASP A 6 4.33 -13.87 10.42
C ASP A 6 2.88 -13.62 9.97
N GLY A 7 2.61 -12.52 9.24
CA GLY A 7 1.25 -12.11 8.90
C GLY A 7 1.09 -11.36 7.59
N ILE A 8 -0.15 -11.01 7.27
CA ILE A 8 -0.54 -10.25 6.08
C ILE A 8 -1.29 -9.00 6.55
N LEU A 9 -0.88 -7.83 6.05
CA LEU A 9 -1.63 -6.59 6.24
C LEU A 9 -2.51 -6.33 5.02
N GLY A 10 -3.83 -6.42 5.19
CA GLY A 10 -4.78 -6.15 4.12
C GLY A 10 -4.95 -4.65 3.86
N LEU A 11 -4.65 -4.20 2.64
CA LEU A 11 -4.85 -2.82 2.17
C LEU A 11 -5.96 -2.73 1.10
N GLY A 12 -6.77 -3.77 0.99
CA GLY A 12 -7.90 -3.83 0.07
C GLY A 12 -9.14 -3.11 0.59
N PHE A 13 -10.19 -3.16 -0.23
CA PHE A 13 -11.50 -2.62 0.08
C PHE A 13 -12.20 -3.38 1.23
N LYS A 14 -13.06 -2.69 1.97
CA LYS A 14 -13.80 -3.25 3.12
C LYS A 14 -14.76 -4.37 2.73
N GLU A 15 -15.28 -4.34 1.51
CA GLU A 15 -16.25 -5.30 0.94
C GLU A 15 -15.73 -6.74 0.94
N ILE A 16 -14.41 -6.92 0.91
CA ILE A 16 -13.73 -8.23 0.96
C ILE A 16 -13.10 -8.51 2.34
N ALA A 17 -13.26 -7.61 3.31
CA ALA A 17 -12.75 -7.81 4.65
C ALA A 17 -13.62 -8.84 5.40
N ARG A 18 -12.99 -9.92 5.85
CA ARG A 18 -13.69 -10.98 6.61
C ARG A 18 -14.23 -10.39 7.91
N GLY A 19 -15.52 -10.57 8.15
CA GLY A 19 -16.20 -10.05 9.35
C GLY A 19 -16.57 -8.57 9.29
N GLY A 20 -16.44 -7.91 8.13
CA GLY A 20 -16.87 -6.51 7.95
C GLY A 20 -16.04 -5.50 8.75
N VAL A 21 -14.87 -5.91 9.23
CA VAL A 21 -13.96 -5.07 10.03
C VAL A 21 -13.38 -3.96 9.14
N GLU A 22 -13.23 -2.76 9.72
CA GLU A 22 -12.61 -1.63 9.05
C GLU A 22 -11.13 -1.91 8.75
N PRO A 23 -10.68 -1.88 7.47
CA PRO A 23 -9.28 -2.09 7.14
C PRO A 23 -8.38 -1.01 7.75
N VAL A 24 -7.12 -1.35 8.00
CA VAL A 24 -6.13 -0.41 8.60
C VAL A 24 -6.02 0.89 7.80
N TRP A 25 -6.02 0.79 6.47
CA TRP A 25 -5.98 1.96 5.59
C TRP A 25 -7.14 2.94 5.82
N TYR A 26 -8.36 2.43 5.98
CA TYR A 26 -9.54 3.27 6.22
C TYR A 26 -9.43 3.98 7.56
N ASN A 27 -8.93 3.29 8.60
CA ASN A 27 -8.68 3.92 9.90
C ASN A 27 -7.65 5.05 9.80
N MET A 28 -6.55 4.87 9.06
CA MET A 28 -5.54 5.91 8.86
C MET A 28 -6.11 7.16 8.18
N VAL A 29 -6.93 6.97 7.15
CA VAL A 29 -7.61 8.07 6.44
C VAL A 29 -8.62 8.76 7.35
N ASN A 30 -9.49 8.00 8.03
CA ASN A 30 -10.54 8.54 8.90
C ASN A 30 -9.97 9.31 10.10
N GLN A 31 -8.81 8.89 10.61
CA GLN A 31 -8.10 9.56 11.71
C GLN A 31 -7.21 10.72 11.24
N HIS A 32 -7.24 11.06 9.94
CA HIS A 32 -6.43 12.14 9.35
C HIS A 32 -4.93 11.99 9.61
N LEU A 33 -4.43 10.76 9.65
CA LEU A 33 -3.01 10.46 9.89
C LEU A 33 -2.15 10.51 8.62
N VAL A 34 -2.78 10.72 7.46
CA VAL A 34 -2.13 10.72 6.15
C VAL A 34 -2.40 12.04 5.42
N GLY A 35 -1.38 12.60 4.78
CA GLY A 35 -1.49 13.90 4.08
C GLY A 35 -2.36 13.84 2.83
N SER A 36 -2.39 12.70 2.14
CA SER A 36 -3.27 12.45 0.99
C SER A 36 -3.86 11.05 1.08
N PRO A 37 -5.10 10.82 0.60
CA PRO A 37 -5.75 9.49 0.65
C PRO A 37 -5.18 8.55 -0.45
N VAL A 38 -3.87 8.39 -0.49
CA VAL A 38 -3.13 7.50 -1.39
C VAL A 38 -2.04 6.76 -0.62
N PHE A 39 -1.69 5.56 -1.09
CA PHE A 39 -0.48 4.85 -0.68
C PHE A 39 0.26 4.36 -1.93
N SER A 40 1.57 4.27 -1.85
CA SER A 40 2.42 3.83 -2.96
C SER A 40 3.43 2.79 -2.52
N PHE A 41 3.82 1.94 -3.47
CA PHE A 41 4.85 0.93 -3.27
C PHE A 41 6.00 1.16 -4.22
N TRP A 42 7.21 1.01 -3.70
CA TRP A 42 8.39 0.76 -4.49
C TRP A 42 8.99 -0.58 -4.06
N PHE A 43 9.33 -1.41 -5.04
CA PHE A 43 9.99 -2.69 -4.80
C PHE A 43 11.36 -2.65 -5.46
N ASN A 44 12.42 -2.91 -4.68
CA ASN A 44 13.74 -3.06 -5.25
C ASN A 44 13.79 -4.38 -6.04
N ARG A 45 14.34 -4.32 -7.25
CA ARG A 45 14.53 -5.48 -8.13
C ARG A 45 15.90 -6.14 -7.95
N HIS A 46 16.81 -5.50 -7.23
CA HIS A 46 18.15 -5.98 -6.97
C HIS A 46 18.24 -6.64 -5.59
N ALA A 47 18.01 -7.95 -5.54
CA ALA A 47 17.97 -8.73 -4.29
C ALA A 47 19.28 -8.75 -3.49
N SER A 48 20.40 -8.35 -4.11
CA SER A 48 21.72 -8.22 -3.49
C SER A 48 21.95 -6.88 -2.78
N GLU A 49 21.04 -5.91 -2.95
CA GLU A 49 21.13 -4.60 -2.31
C GLU A 49 20.44 -4.60 -0.93
N GLY A 50 20.86 -3.71 -0.04
CA GLY A 50 20.42 -3.70 1.36
C GLY A 50 18.95 -3.30 1.58
N GLN A 51 18.33 -2.56 0.65
CA GLN A 51 16.95 -2.07 0.78
C GLN A 51 16.03 -2.86 -0.16
N GLY A 52 15.08 -3.62 0.39
CA GLY A 52 14.18 -4.49 -0.40
C GLY A 52 12.98 -3.77 -1.04
N GLY A 53 12.61 -2.60 -0.52
CA GLY A 53 11.47 -1.83 -1.00
C GLY A 53 11.06 -0.74 0.00
N GLU A 54 10.00 -0.03 -0.35
CA GLU A 54 9.40 1.03 0.44
C GLU A 54 7.87 1.03 0.25
N ILE A 55 7.15 1.33 1.32
CA ILE A 55 5.73 1.66 1.29
C ILE A 55 5.56 3.07 1.87
N VAL A 56 4.81 3.91 1.17
CA VAL A 56 4.48 5.27 1.63
C VAL A 56 2.97 5.33 1.84
N PHE A 57 2.56 5.69 3.06
CA PHE A 57 1.16 6.07 3.35
C PHE A 57 1.06 7.58 3.32
N GLY A 58 0.13 8.12 2.52
CA GLY A 58 -0.11 9.56 2.48
C GLY A 58 0.57 10.31 1.35
N GLY A 59 1.19 9.63 0.39
CA GLY A 59 1.91 10.27 -0.71
C GLY A 59 2.60 9.28 -1.64
N ILE A 60 3.49 9.81 -2.48
CA ILE A 60 4.31 9.09 -3.45
C ILE A 60 5.74 9.64 -3.33
N ASP A 61 6.76 8.77 -3.18
CA ASP A 61 8.15 9.23 -3.17
C ASP A 61 8.65 9.50 -4.62
N PRO A 62 9.02 10.75 -4.97
CA PRO A 62 9.54 11.09 -6.30
C PRO A 62 10.89 10.47 -6.63
N LYS A 63 11.66 10.00 -5.65
CA LYS A 63 12.96 9.34 -5.89
C LYS A 63 12.81 7.98 -6.56
N HIS A 64 11.65 7.37 -6.43
CA HIS A 64 11.40 5.97 -6.79
C HIS A 64 10.61 5.79 -8.10
N HIS A 65 10.31 6.89 -8.81
CA HIS A 65 9.72 6.88 -10.16
C HIS A 65 10.31 8.01 -11.02
N LYS A 66 10.32 7.84 -12.35
CA LYS A 66 10.87 8.82 -13.29
C LYS A 66 9.82 9.47 -14.19
N GLU A 67 8.76 8.73 -14.49
CA GLU A 67 7.71 9.14 -15.41
C GLU A 67 6.40 9.36 -14.67
N GLU A 68 5.48 10.10 -15.30
CA GLU A 68 4.15 10.30 -14.74
C GLU A 68 3.36 8.99 -14.65
N HIS A 69 2.64 8.83 -13.55
CA HIS A 69 1.79 7.68 -13.35
C HIS A 69 0.58 7.74 -14.28
N LYS A 70 0.31 6.64 -14.97
CA LYS A 70 -0.96 6.47 -15.70
C LYS A 70 -2.05 5.99 -14.74
N TYR A 71 -3.01 6.86 -14.46
CA TYR A 71 -4.15 6.54 -13.61
C TYR A 71 -5.31 5.95 -14.41
N VAL A 72 -5.92 4.90 -13.86
CA VAL A 72 -7.15 4.30 -14.38
C VAL A 72 -8.16 4.14 -13.24
N PRO A 73 -9.46 4.38 -13.49
CA PRO A 73 -10.47 4.30 -12.45
C PRO A 73 -10.69 2.85 -12.01
N VAL A 74 -11.02 2.65 -10.73
CA VAL A 74 -11.44 1.36 -10.18
C VAL A 74 -12.84 1.02 -10.70
N THR A 75 -13.00 -0.14 -11.34
CA THR A 75 -14.27 -0.58 -11.93
C THR A 75 -15.12 -1.46 -11.01
N LYS A 76 -14.50 -2.12 -10.03
CA LYS A 76 -15.19 -2.96 -9.03
C LYS A 76 -14.50 -2.83 -7.67
N LYS A 77 -15.29 -2.56 -6.63
CA LYS A 77 -14.85 -2.53 -5.23
C LYS A 77 -15.36 -3.80 -4.55
N GLY A 78 -14.53 -4.83 -4.47
CA GLY A 78 -14.92 -6.16 -3.98
C GLY A 78 -15.73 -6.99 -4.97
#